data_AF-A0A5M9HEC6-F1
#
_entry.id   AF-A0A5M9HEC6-F1
#
_cell.length_a   1.000
_cell.length_b   1.000
_cell.length_c   1.000
_cell.angle_alpha   90.00
_cell.angle_beta   90.00
_cell.angle_gamma   90.00
#
_symmetry.space_group_name_H-M   'P 1'
#
loop_
_entity.id
_entity.type
_entity.pdbx_description
1 polymer ?
#
loop_
_entity_poly.entity_id
_entity_poly.type
_entity_poly.pdbx_seq_one_letter_code
_entity_poly.pdbx_strand_id
1 'polypeptide(L)'
;MFSVACIQLRAQQLQKLGSLPSNMFYKKLPNGLELMVIEDNSVPLVTIEIAVKNGAYTEPPEYNGLSHLYEHMFFKANRDYPSQQDFMNRVRELGILFNGTTSNERVNYFFTLPKYNFPEGLRFMNSAIRYPKFDAQEMKGENVVVDGEFQRNESNPYFSLYDAMNRHMWGALYSRKNTIGNHDIIRSATPAKMDTIKNKYYWPNNSLLTVAGDVKHEEVFSLTENVLGSWQRSGFDPAKRWPVPEFQPLKTTDYFIVESALAKVPLVMFNWMGPDTRTDIPATYAADVFSFIINQNSSKFSQALVSTGLAYQISIGYLTQKHTGPISVFVVPNPAKAEECIAEVKKQVALWDSADYLTDEQIETAKRQLEIRQVKEQEITTNYVHTVSFWWASASIDYLTTYIDNLRKVSKKDLQQYVRKYIKDKPYCAGMLINPQMKEQLNPGKFFVSK
;
A
#
# COMPACT_ATOMS: atom_id res chain seq x y z
N MET A 1 -45.57 22.45 -30.15
CA MET A 1 -44.36 23.28 -29.93
C MET A 1 -44.34 23.68 -28.46
N PHE A 2 -43.16 23.67 -27.83
CA PHE A 2 -42.86 23.94 -26.40
C PHE A 2 -42.81 22.73 -25.45
N SER A 3 -41.71 21.98 -25.61
CA SER A 3 -40.70 21.63 -24.60
C SER A 3 -41.12 21.55 -23.12
N VAL A 4 -41.18 20.33 -22.60
CA VAL A 4 -41.08 20.03 -21.17
C VAL A 4 -39.63 19.63 -20.89
N ALA A 5 -38.84 20.56 -20.37
CA ALA A 5 -37.47 20.30 -19.95
C ALA A 5 -37.47 19.62 -18.56
N CYS A 6 -37.11 18.34 -18.53
CA CYS A 6 -36.72 17.62 -17.32
C CYS A 6 -35.48 18.28 -16.70
N ILE A 7 -35.64 18.98 -15.59
CA ILE A 7 -34.54 19.31 -14.69
C ILE A 7 -34.34 18.11 -13.76
N GLN A 8 -33.49 17.16 -14.17
CA GLN A 8 -32.88 16.22 -13.23
C GLN A 8 -31.79 16.96 -12.44
N LEU A 9 -32.14 17.39 -11.24
CA LEU A 9 -31.16 17.76 -10.20
C LEU A 9 -30.29 16.54 -9.90
N ARG A 10 -29.08 16.51 -10.47
CA ARG A 10 -28.01 15.65 -9.97
C ARG A 10 -27.61 16.16 -8.60
N ALA A 11 -28.07 15.48 -7.55
CA ALA A 11 -27.46 15.56 -6.24
C ALA A 11 -25.99 15.11 -6.36
N GLN A 12 -25.06 16.06 -6.43
CA GLN A 12 -23.69 15.80 -6.03
C GLN A 12 -23.75 15.52 -4.53
N GLN A 13 -23.58 14.26 -4.13
CA GLN A 13 -23.16 13.95 -2.77
C GLN A 13 -21.80 14.63 -2.56
N LEU A 14 -21.83 15.85 -2.00
CA LEU A 14 -20.68 16.41 -1.31
C LEU A 14 -20.41 15.45 -0.15
N GLN A 15 -19.38 14.61 -0.30
CA GLN A 15 -18.78 13.92 0.82
C GLN A 15 -18.31 15.04 1.76
N LYS A 16 -19.04 15.28 2.85
CA LYS A 16 -18.56 16.14 3.93
C LYS A 16 -17.34 15.40 4.48
N LEU A 17 -16.16 15.80 4.02
CA LEU A 17 -14.94 15.46 4.74
C LEU A 17 -15.17 15.82 6.22
N GLY A 18 -14.78 14.94 7.13
CA GLY A 18 -14.76 15.25 8.55
C GLY A 18 -14.00 16.56 8.82
N SER A 19 -14.04 17.07 10.06
CA SER A 19 -13.22 18.25 10.40
C SER A 19 -11.74 17.93 10.17
N LEU A 20 -11.18 18.47 9.09
CA LEU A 20 -9.75 18.40 8.81
C LEU A 20 -8.99 19.10 9.96
N PRO A 21 -7.75 18.66 10.27
CA PRO A 21 -6.85 19.45 11.11
C PRO A 21 -6.76 20.91 10.62
N SER A 22 -6.52 21.84 11.54
CA SER A 22 -6.57 23.29 11.23
C SER A 22 -5.55 23.75 10.18
N ASN A 23 -4.50 22.97 9.94
CA ASN A 23 -3.50 23.24 8.91
C ASN A 23 -3.72 22.44 7.61
N MET A 24 -4.82 21.70 7.49
CA MET A 24 -5.17 20.93 6.29
C MET A 24 -6.37 21.52 5.56
N PHE A 25 -6.19 21.73 4.26
CA PHE A 25 -7.19 22.37 3.41
C PHE A 25 -7.43 21.53 2.16
N TYR A 26 -8.70 21.22 1.88
CA TYR A 26 -9.10 20.42 0.74
C TYR A 26 -9.89 21.24 -0.28
N LYS A 27 -9.59 21.08 -1.56
CA LYS A 27 -10.38 21.61 -2.67
C LYS A 27 -10.49 20.56 -3.78
N LYS A 28 -11.66 20.45 -4.40
CA LYS A 28 -11.84 19.68 -5.64
C LYS A 28 -12.05 20.64 -6.80
N LEU A 29 -11.19 20.58 -7.81
CA LEU A 29 -11.29 21.43 -8.99
C LEU A 29 -12.42 20.98 -9.93
N PRO A 30 -12.92 21.86 -10.83
CA PRO A 30 -13.98 21.49 -11.79
C PRO A 30 -13.64 20.32 -12.72
N ASN A 31 -12.34 20.13 -13.04
CA ASN A 31 -11.86 18.98 -13.81
C ASN A 31 -11.77 17.68 -12.99
N GLY A 32 -12.13 17.72 -11.71
CA GLY A 32 -12.17 16.57 -10.82
C GLY A 32 -10.86 16.29 -10.08
N LEU A 33 -9.78 17.03 -10.33
CA LEU A 33 -8.55 16.93 -9.54
C LEU A 33 -8.84 17.27 -8.09
N GLU A 34 -8.48 16.35 -7.19
CA GLU A 34 -8.55 16.57 -5.76
C GLU A 34 -7.23 17.21 -5.30
N LEU A 35 -7.32 18.20 -4.43
CA LEU A 35 -6.19 18.99 -3.96
C LEU A 35 -6.20 19.02 -2.43
N MET A 36 -5.13 18.56 -1.81
CA MET A 36 -4.89 18.65 -0.38
C MET A 36 -3.69 19.58 -0.13
N VAL A 37 -3.86 20.57 0.74
CA VAL A 37 -2.77 21.43 1.18
C VAL A 37 -2.55 21.25 2.67
N ILE A 38 -1.30 21.07 3.08
CA ILE A 38 -0.88 20.98 4.47
C ILE A 38 0.08 22.13 4.75
N GLU A 39 -0.38 23.16 5.44
CA GLU A 39 0.48 24.30 5.80
C GLU A 39 1.43 23.91 6.93
N ASP A 40 2.72 24.08 6.69
CA ASP A 40 3.79 23.86 7.65
C ASP A 40 4.97 24.79 7.34
N ASN A 41 5.05 25.91 8.06
CA ASN A 41 6.08 26.93 7.85
C ASN A 41 7.36 26.69 8.68
N SER A 42 7.57 25.47 9.19
CA SER A 42 8.74 25.14 10.03
C SER A 42 10.06 25.25 9.27
N VAL A 43 10.06 24.96 7.97
CA VAL A 43 11.22 25.09 7.07
C VAL A 43 10.78 25.65 5.71
N PRO A 44 11.62 26.43 4.99
CA PRO A 44 11.26 27.06 3.72
C PRO A 44 11.31 26.09 2.52
N LEU A 45 10.77 24.88 2.70
CA LEU A 45 10.67 23.82 1.71
C LEU A 45 9.20 23.52 1.40
N VAL A 46 8.96 22.97 0.23
CA VAL A 46 7.64 22.52 -0.22
C VAL A 46 7.79 21.13 -0.83
N THR A 47 6.87 20.24 -0.52
CA THR A 47 6.71 18.94 -1.18
C THR A 47 5.43 18.97 -2.01
N ILE A 48 5.57 18.66 -3.31
CA ILE A 48 4.48 18.49 -4.25
C ILE A 48 4.40 17.00 -4.56
N GLU A 49 3.29 16.35 -4.24
CA GLU A 49 3.04 14.96 -4.57
C GLU A 49 1.78 14.81 -5.39
N ILE A 50 1.85 14.07 -6.50
CA ILE A 50 0.65 13.59 -7.19
C ILE A 50 0.53 12.08 -7.03
N ALA A 51 -0.63 11.63 -6.56
CA ALA A 51 -0.98 10.23 -6.45
C ALA A 51 -2.11 9.89 -7.42
N VAL A 52 -2.02 8.71 -8.01
CA VAL A 52 -3.02 8.15 -8.92
C VAL A 52 -3.55 6.86 -8.32
N LYS A 53 -4.86 6.66 -8.38
CA LYS A 53 -5.49 5.34 -8.10
C LYS A 53 -5.17 4.38 -9.24
N ASN A 54 -3.91 3.98 -9.29
CA ASN A 54 -3.26 3.03 -10.17
C ASN A 54 -2.25 2.25 -9.33
N GLY A 55 -1.90 1.03 -9.70
CA GLY A 55 -1.01 0.17 -8.90
C GLY A 55 -1.30 -1.28 -9.19
N ALA A 56 -0.67 -2.19 -8.44
CA ALA A 56 -0.80 -3.63 -8.73
C ALA A 56 -2.27 -4.05 -8.83
N TYR A 57 -3.16 -3.55 -7.95
CA TYR A 57 -4.57 -3.94 -7.93
C TYR A 57 -5.32 -3.73 -9.24
N THR A 58 -4.85 -2.84 -10.11
CA THR A 58 -5.43 -2.56 -11.42
C THR A 58 -4.92 -3.46 -12.54
N GLU A 59 -3.86 -4.23 -12.30
CA GLU A 59 -3.10 -4.95 -13.32
C GLU A 59 -3.64 -6.36 -13.56
N PRO A 60 -4.18 -6.66 -14.75
CA PRO A 60 -4.32 -8.05 -15.19
C PRO A 60 -2.93 -8.65 -15.50
N PRO A 61 -2.81 -9.98 -15.63
CA PRO A 61 -1.52 -10.66 -15.79
C PRO A 61 -0.63 -10.08 -16.90
N GLU A 62 -1.20 -9.69 -18.03
CA GLU A 62 -0.46 -9.14 -19.19
C GLU A 62 0.08 -7.71 -19.00
N TYR A 63 -0.24 -7.08 -17.85
CA TYR A 63 0.28 -5.78 -17.40
C TYR A 63 1.00 -5.85 -16.04
N ASN A 64 1.28 -7.05 -15.52
CA ASN A 64 1.84 -7.17 -14.17
C ASN A 64 3.26 -6.55 -14.05
N GLY A 65 3.40 -5.54 -13.19
CA GLY A 65 4.63 -4.75 -12.98
C GLY A 65 4.67 -3.44 -13.77
N LEU A 66 3.69 -3.19 -14.64
CA LEU A 66 3.77 -2.06 -15.57
C LEU A 66 3.39 -0.72 -14.94
N SER A 67 2.70 -0.70 -13.79
CA SER A 67 2.56 0.52 -12.99
C SER A 67 3.89 0.97 -12.40
N HIS A 68 4.73 0.01 -11.98
CA HIS A 68 6.08 0.29 -11.49
C HIS A 68 7.00 0.74 -12.65
N LEU A 69 6.94 0.08 -13.79
CA LEU A 69 7.68 0.57 -14.98
C LEU A 69 7.19 1.97 -15.42
N TYR A 70 5.87 2.23 -15.39
CA TYR A 70 5.34 3.56 -15.66
C TYR A 70 5.93 4.58 -14.68
N GLU A 71 6.11 4.19 -13.41
CA GLU A 71 6.73 5.05 -12.41
C GLU A 71 8.13 5.49 -12.82
N HIS A 72 8.98 4.55 -13.25
CA HIS A 72 10.30 4.86 -13.76
C HIS A 72 10.23 5.82 -14.97
N MET A 73 9.30 5.56 -15.90
CA MET A 73 9.11 6.39 -17.09
C MET A 73 8.56 7.78 -16.80
N PHE A 74 7.96 8.02 -15.63
CA PHE A 74 7.50 9.34 -15.21
C PHE A 74 8.67 10.33 -15.03
N PHE A 75 9.83 9.84 -14.58
CA PHE A 75 11.04 10.65 -14.35
C PHE A 75 11.93 10.76 -15.58
N LYS A 76 11.35 10.51 -16.76
CA LYS A 76 12.03 10.52 -18.05
C LYS A 76 11.57 11.67 -18.94
N ALA A 77 11.99 11.61 -20.21
CA ALA A 77 11.63 12.60 -21.21
C ALA A 77 10.10 12.82 -21.29
N ASN A 78 9.70 14.08 -21.33
CA ASN A 78 8.33 14.51 -21.51
C ASN A 78 8.28 15.63 -22.57
N ARG A 79 7.09 16.18 -22.83
CA ARG A 79 6.92 17.22 -23.87
C ARG A 79 7.81 18.45 -23.62
N ASP A 80 7.89 18.92 -22.39
CA ASP A 80 8.59 20.17 -22.05
C ASP A 80 10.10 19.94 -21.83
N TYR A 81 10.49 18.73 -21.41
CA TYR A 81 11.88 18.28 -21.22
C TYR A 81 12.13 17.07 -22.12
N PRO A 82 12.56 17.28 -23.37
CA PRO A 82 12.46 16.26 -24.42
C PRO A 82 13.51 15.15 -24.33
N SER A 83 14.47 15.23 -23.39
CA SER A 83 15.49 14.23 -23.11
C SER A 83 15.69 14.04 -21.59
N GLN A 84 16.29 12.91 -21.19
CA GLN A 84 16.68 12.67 -19.79
C GLN A 84 17.63 13.76 -19.27
N GLN A 85 18.53 14.25 -20.12
CA GLN A 85 19.47 15.30 -19.74
C GLN A 85 18.75 16.61 -19.42
N ASP A 86 17.76 17.00 -20.23
CA ASP A 86 16.96 18.21 -20.01
C ASP A 86 16.12 18.10 -18.74
N PHE A 87 15.52 16.93 -18.50
CA PHE A 87 14.78 16.65 -17.26
C PHE A 87 15.69 16.84 -16.03
N MET A 88 16.86 16.19 -16.04
CA MET A 88 17.80 16.26 -14.92
C MET A 88 18.46 17.64 -14.77
N ASN A 89 18.65 18.38 -15.86
CA ASN A 89 19.09 19.78 -15.80
C ASN A 89 18.07 20.64 -15.05
N ARG A 90 16.78 20.50 -15.37
CA ARG A 90 15.71 21.23 -14.69
C ARG A 90 15.59 20.84 -13.22
N VAL A 91 15.72 19.56 -12.89
CA VAL A 91 15.76 19.07 -11.50
C VAL A 91 16.84 19.80 -10.70
N ARG A 92 18.07 19.88 -11.24
CA ARG A 92 19.19 20.57 -10.60
C ARG A 92 18.95 22.08 -10.47
N GLU A 93 18.45 22.72 -11.52
CA GLU A 93 18.14 24.16 -11.54
C GLU A 93 17.13 24.54 -10.44
N LEU A 94 16.10 23.71 -10.25
CA LEU A 94 15.06 23.94 -9.24
C LEU A 94 15.44 23.45 -7.84
N GLY A 95 16.57 22.76 -7.69
CA GLY A 95 16.98 22.15 -6.41
C GLY A 95 16.01 21.07 -5.94
N ILE A 96 15.46 20.29 -6.87
CA ILE A 96 14.47 19.24 -6.57
C ILE A 96 15.16 18.00 -6.02
N LEU A 97 14.67 17.51 -4.89
CA LEU A 97 14.77 16.11 -4.47
C LEU A 97 13.51 15.39 -4.92
N PHE A 98 13.62 14.27 -5.62
CA PHE A 98 12.46 13.55 -6.15
C PHE A 98 12.52 12.06 -5.91
N ASN A 99 11.35 11.43 -5.87
CA ASN A 99 11.20 9.99 -6.01
C ASN A 99 9.75 9.65 -6.38
N GLY A 100 9.48 8.36 -6.59
CA GLY A 100 8.14 7.79 -6.68
C GLY A 100 8.03 6.55 -5.80
N THR A 101 6.81 6.11 -5.54
CA THR A 101 6.59 4.73 -5.08
C THR A 101 5.34 4.13 -5.71
N THR A 102 5.45 2.86 -6.08
CA THR A 102 4.33 2.03 -6.53
C THR A 102 3.97 1.06 -5.42
N SER A 103 2.66 0.93 -5.17
CA SER A 103 2.11 0.00 -4.20
C SER A 103 0.94 -0.79 -4.81
N ASN A 104 0.31 -1.63 -4.00
CA ASN A 104 -0.90 -2.31 -4.43
C ASN A 104 -2.02 -1.35 -4.78
N GLU A 105 -2.19 -0.20 -4.09
CA GLU A 105 -3.39 0.66 -4.18
C GLU A 105 -3.16 1.99 -4.90
N ARG A 106 -1.91 2.47 -4.96
CA ARG A 106 -1.53 3.73 -5.60
C ARG A 106 -0.14 3.73 -6.20
N VAL A 107 0.07 4.64 -7.14
CA VAL A 107 1.38 5.17 -7.54
C VAL A 107 1.43 6.64 -7.16
N ASN A 108 2.49 7.08 -6.49
CA ASN A 108 2.73 8.50 -6.19
C ASN A 108 4.09 8.96 -6.74
N TYR A 109 4.15 10.25 -7.06
CA TYR A 109 5.33 10.94 -7.58
C TYR A 109 5.49 12.23 -6.80
N PHE A 110 6.70 12.53 -6.32
CA PHE A 110 6.87 13.69 -5.47
C PHE A 110 8.18 14.42 -5.70
N PHE A 111 8.10 15.74 -5.53
CA PHE A 111 9.20 16.69 -5.61
C PHE A 111 9.25 17.53 -4.33
N THR A 112 10.38 17.53 -3.65
CA THR A 112 10.68 18.44 -2.55
C THR A 112 11.68 19.49 -3.04
N LEU A 113 11.35 20.76 -2.86
CA LEU A 113 12.14 21.89 -3.38
C LEU A 113 12.01 23.14 -2.49
N PRO A 114 12.93 24.12 -2.61
CA PRO A 114 12.80 25.40 -1.91
C PRO A 114 11.51 26.14 -2.29
N LYS A 115 10.85 26.78 -1.32
CA LYS A 115 9.51 27.36 -1.52
C LYS A 115 9.42 28.40 -2.65
N TYR A 116 10.49 29.16 -2.87
CA TYR A 116 10.53 30.18 -3.94
C TYR A 116 10.46 29.55 -5.34
N ASN A 117 10.78 28.26 -5.48
CA ASN A 117 10.65 27.50 -6.72
C ASN A 117 9.30 26.77 -6.86
N PHE A 118 8.40 26.85 -5.88
CA PHE A 118 7.11 26.14 -5.90
C PHE A 118 6.32 26.33 -7.22
N PRO A 119 6.16 27.56 -7.77
CA PRO A 119 5.46 27.74 -9.03
C PRO A 119 6.07 26.98 -10.22
N GLU A 120 7.39 26.92 -10.29
CA GLU A 120 8.10 26.17 -11.32
C GLU A 120 8.06 24.65 -11.07
N GLY A 121 8.17 24.22 -9.82
CA GLY A 121 7.99 22.81 -9.44
C GLY A 121 6.61 22.28 -9.79
N LEU A 122 5.56 23.08 -9.64
CA LEU A 122 4.21 22.68 -10.02
C LEU A 122 4.05 22.56 -11.54
N ARG A 123 4.66 23.47 -12.31
CA ARG A 123 4.72 23.37 -13.78
C ARG A 123 5.49 22.14 -14.23
N PHE A 124 6.60 21.83 -13.55
CA PHE A 124 7.42 20.64 -13.78
C PHE A 124 6.60 19.35 -13.56
N MET A 125 5.89 19.25 -12.44
CA MET A 125 4.96 18.15 -12.13
C MET A 125 3.87 18.01 -13.20
N ASN A 126 3.27 19.13 -13.64
CA ASN A 126 2.26 19.14 -14.69
C ASN A 126 2.78 18.57 -16.02
N SER A 127 4.03 18.86 -16.40
CA SER A 127 4.60 18.28 -17.62
C SER A 127 4.76 16.76 -17.51
N ALA A 128 5.35 16.30 -16.40
CA ALA A 128 5.63 14.88 -16.17
C ALA A 128 4.36 14.02 -16.11
N ILE A 129 3.30 14.48 -15.41
CA ILE A 129 2.05 13.70 -15.28
C ILE A 129 1.21 13.67 -16.56
N ARG A 130 1.15 14.78 -17.32
CA ARG A 130 0.24 14.88 -18.47
C ARG A 130 0.87 14.43 -19.78
N TYR A 131 2.17 14.66 -19.96
CA TYR A 131 2.84 14.55 -21.25
C TYR A 131 4.13 13.72 -21.24
N PRO A 132 4.19 12.55 -20.57
CA PRO A 132 5.32 11.64 -20.73
C PRO A 132 5.43 11.19 -22.19
N LYS A 133 6.66 11.04 -22.70
CA LYS A 133 6.88 10.63 -24.11
C LYS A 133 6.88 9.12 -24.33
N PHE A 134 7.24 8.34 -23.30
CA PHE A 134 7.47 6.89 -23.41
C PHE A 134 8.37 6.53 -24.61
N ASP A 135 9.53 7.19 -24.71
CA ASP A 135 10.46 6.94 -25.81
C ASP A 135 10.86 5.46 -25.87
N ALA A 136 10.74 4.85 -27.06
CA ALA A 136 10.92 3.42 -27.22
C ALA A 136 12.35 2.96 -26.91
N GLN A 137 13.35 3.81 -27.15
CA GLN A 137 14.74 3.46 -26.85
C GLN A 137 15.05 3.64 -25.36
N GLU A 138 14.57 4.73 -24.76
CA GLU A 138 14.70 4.93 -23.32
C GLU A 138 14.04 3.79 -22.53
N MET A 139 12.85 3.37 -22.95
CA MET A 139 12.14 2.22 -22.37
C MET A 139 12.94 0.91 -22.46
N LYS A 140 13.64 0.63 -23.57
CA LYS A 140 14.45 -0.60 -23.66
C LYS A 140 15.51 -0.68 -22.58
N GLY A 141 16.15 0.45 -22.27
CA GLY A 141 17.10 0.52 -21.16
C GLY A 141 16.39 0.35 -19.81
N GLU A 142 15.29 1.08 -19.61
CA GLU A 142 14.58 1.09 -18.33
C GLU A 142 13.92 -0.26 -17.99
N ASN A 143 13.41 -0.98 -18.99
CA ASN A 143 12.88 -2.34 -18.82
C ASN A 143 13.93 -3.27 -18.17
N VAL A 144 15.20 -3.15 -18.57
CA VAL A 144 16.30 -3.96 -18.00
C VAL A 144 16.64 -3.50 -16.58
N VAL A 145 16.57 -2.20 -16.31
CA VAL A 145 16.80 -1.65 -14.96
C VAL A 145 15.73 -2.18 -14.00
N VAL A 146 14.45 -2.07 -14.33
CA VAL A 146 13.33 -2.56 -13.51
C VAL A 146 13.39 -4.08 -13.33
N ASP A 147 13.72 -4.83 -14.38
CA ASP A 147 13.96 -6.27 -14.32
C ASP A 147 15.12 -6.62 -13.35
N GLY A 148 16.19 -5.81 -13.35
CA GLY A 148 17.30 -5.95 -12.41
C GLY A 148 16.90 -5.68 -10.95
N GLU A 149 15.92 -4.80 -10.70
CA GLU A 149 15.37 -4.61 -9.35
C GLU A 149 14.58 -5.82 -8.87
N PHE A 150 13.82 -6.44 -9.76
CA PHE A 150 13.20 -7.74 -9.48
C PHE A 150 14.29 -8.76 -9.11
N GLN A 151 15.31 -8.95 -9.94
CA GLN A 151 16.39 -9.93 -9.69
C GLN A 151 17.11 -9.67 -8.36
N ARG A 152 17.28 -8.40 -7.99
CA ARG A 152 17.81 -8.01 -6.67
C ARG A 152 16.90 -8.48 -5.54
N ASN A 153 15.58 -8.39 -5.69
CA ASN A 153 14.63 -8.92 -4.71
C ASN A 153 14.69 -10.46 -4.63
N GLU A 154 14.85 -11.16 -5.76
CA GLU A 154 15.02 -12.62 -5.78
C GLU A 154 16.27 -13.10 -5.06
N SER A 155 17.30 -12.24 -4.97
CA SER A 155 18.51 -12.52 -4.21
C SER A 155 18.28 -12.52 -2.69
N ASN A 156 17.13 -12.02 -2.21
CA ASN A 156 16.72 -12.15 -0.82
C ASN A 156 16.21 -13.58 -0.56
N PRO A 157 16.77 -14.31 0.44
CA PRO A 157 16.38 -15.69 0.71
C PRO A 157 14.90 -15.88 1.01
N TYR A 158 14.20 -14.84 1.48
CA TYR A 158 12.79 -14.90 1.83
C TYR A 158 11.86 -14.66 0.65
N PHE A 159 12.34 -14.09 -0.46
CA PHE A 159 11.51 -13.67 -1.59
C PHE A 159 10.65 -14.81 -2.14
N SER A 160 11.25 -15.99 -2.33
CA SER A 160 10.55 -17.16 -2.86
C SER A 160 9.39 -17.63 -1.95
N LEU A 161 9.53 -17.49 -0.62
CA LEU A 161 8.43 -17.77 0.31
C LEU A 161 7.30 -16.74 0.18
N TYR A 162 7.63 -15.45 0.11
CA TYR A 162 6.64 -14.39 -0.08
C TYR A 162 5.92 -14.51 -1.43
N ASP A 163 6.65 -14.83 -2.49
CA ASP A 163 6.09 -15.01 -3.83
C ASP A 163 5.11 -16.19 -3.87
N ALA A 164 5.57 -17.36 -3.40
CA ALA A 164 4.72 -18.54 -3.30
C ALA A 164 3.49 -18.27 -2.44
N MET A 165 3.66 -17.65 -1.26
CA MET A 165 2.54 -17.29 -0.39
C MET A 165 1.51 -16.42 -1.11
N ASN A 166 1.93 -15.39 -1.84
CA ASN A 166 1.01 -14.55 -2.60
C ASN A 166 0.31 -15.32 -3.72
N ARG A 167 0.98 -16.27 -4.41
CA ARG A 167 0.34 -17.11 -5.43
C ARG A 167 -0.75 -17.99 -4.82
N HIS A 168 -0.47 -18.63 -3.69
CA HIS A 168 -1.45 -19.46 -2.98
C HIS A 168 -2.62 -18.63 -2.41
N MET A 169 -2.34 -17.43 -1.88
CA MET A 169 -3.37 -16.54 -1.33
C MET A 169 -4.31 -15.97 -2.39
N TRP A 170 -3.78 -15.57 -3.55
CA TRP A 170 -4.51 -14.72 -4.51
C TRP A 170 -4.84 -15.41 -5.82
N GLY A 171 -4.26 -16.57 -6.11
CA GLY A 171 -4.56 -17.41 -7.26
C GLY A 171 -4.54 -16.63 -8.59
N ALA A 172 -5.66 -16.67 -9.32
CA ALA A 172 -5.81 -15.98 -10.60
C ALA A 172 -5.69 -14.44 -10.51
N LEU A 173 -5.82 -13.86 -9.32
CA LEU A 173 -5.66 -12.42 -9.06
C LEU A 173 -4.29 -12.08 -8.46
N TYR A 174 -3.32 -12.99 -8.49
CA TYR A 174 -1.96 -12.75 -7.99
C TYR A 174 -1.30 -11.49 -8.56
N SER A 175 -1.46 -11.21 -9.86
CA SER A 175 -0.92 -9.98 -10.48
C SER A 175 -1.38 -8.71 -9.75
N ARG A 176 -2.56 -8.76 -9.14
CA ARG A 176 -3.18 -7.64 -8.41
C ARG A 176 -2.62 -7.41 -7.02
N LYS A 177 -1.68 -8.25 -6.58
CA LYS A 177 -0.96 -8.18 -5.31
C LYS A 177 0.56 -8.23 -5.49
N ASN A 178 1.02 -8.27 -6.74
CA ASN A 178 2.42 -8.41 -7.10
C ASN A 178 2.95 -7.12 -7.72
N THR A 179 3.33 -6.17 -6.87
CA THR A 179 3.80 -4.85 -7.31
C THR A 179 5.12 -4.92 -8.09
N ILE A 180 6.03 -5.85 -7.75
CA ILE A 180 7.33 -5.96 -8.44
C ILE A 180 7.16 -6.46 -9.89
N GLY A 181 6.10 -7.21 -10.17
CA GLY A 181 5.68 -7.54 -11.52
C GLY A 181 6.11 -8.92 -12.01
N ASN A 182 6.21 -9.07 -13.32
CA ASN A 182 6.66 -10.30 -13.97
C ASN A 182 7.80 -9.99 -14.96
N HIS A 183 8.89 -10.75 -14.90
CA HIS A 183 10.07 -10.56 -15.75
C HIS A 183 9.70 -10.43 -17.24
N ASP A 184 8.95 -11.38 -17.78
CA ASP A 184 8.62 -11.39 -19.21
C ASP A 184 7.75 -10.19 -19.60
N ILE A 185 6.80 -9.81 -18.74
CA ILE A 185 5.92 -8.67 -18.99
C ILE A 185 6.68 -7.34 -18.93
N ILE A 186 7.59 -7.18 -17.96
CA ILE A 186 8.43 -5.98 -17.81
C ILE A 186 9.39 -5.87 -18.99
N ARG A 187 10.12 -6.94 -19.33
CA ARG A 187 11.10 -6.94 -20.41
C ARG A 187 10.47 -6.68 -21.78
N SER A 188 9.25 -7.18 -22.00
CA SER A 188 8.50 -7.00 -23.25
C SER A 188 7.60 -5.75 -23.28
N ALA A 189 7.67 -4.88 -22.27
CA ALA A 189 6.85 -3.69 -22.21
C ALA A 189 7.12 -2.72 -23.37
N THR A 190 6.07 -2.06 -23.86
CA THR A 190 6.11 -1.16 -25.02
C THR A 190 5.49 0.19 -24.69
N PRO A 191 5.80 1.25 -25.45
CA PRO A 191 5.14 2.56 -25.31
C PRO A 191 3.61 2.45 -25.38
N ALA A 192 3.07 1.61 -26.27
CA ALA A 192 1.63 1.39 -26.39
C ALA A 192 0.99 0.81 -25.11
N LYS A 193 1.71 -0.02 -24.34
CA LYS A 193 1.23 -0.47 -23.03
C LYS A 193 1.22 0.68 -22.02
N MET A 194 2.22 1.56 -22.02
CA MET A 194 2.25 2.75 -21.17
C MET A 194 1.10 3.71 -21.51
N ASP A 195 0.85 3.96 -22.80
CA ASP A 195 -0.28 4.75 -23.26
C ASP A 195 -1.62 4.14 -22.84
N THR A 196 -1.72 2.80 -22.85
CA THR A 196 -2.92 2.12 -22.34
C THR A 196 -3.15 2.40 -20.86
N ILE A 197 -2.10 2.31 -20.04
CA ILE A 197 -2.16 2.61 -18.60
C ILE A 197 -2.54 4.09 -18.38
N LYS A 198 -1.87 5.01 -19.10
CA LYS A 198 -2.14 6.45 -19.06
C LYS A 198 -3.61 6.75 -19.35
N ASN A 199 -4.12 6.22 -20.46
CA ASN A 199 -5.48 6.47 -20.92
C ASN A 199 -6.55 5.82 -20.04
N LYS A 200 -6.20 4.79 -19.24
CA LYS A 200 -7.10 4.22 -18.25
C LYS A 200 -7.14 5.04 -16.96
N TYR A 201 -5.98 5.35 -16.39
CA TYR A 201 -5.91 5.74 -14.98
C TYR A 201 -5.36 7.14 -14.71
N TYR A 202 -4.58 7.73 -15.63
CA TYR A 202 -3.89 9.02 -15.40
C TYR A 202 -4.76 10.20 -15.84
N TRP A 203 -5.72 10.52 -14.99
CA TRP A 203 -6.72 11.57 -15.20
C TRP A 203 -6.93 12.37 -13.92
N PRO A 204 -7.27 13.67 -14.01
CA PRO A 204 -7.44 14.52 -12.82
C PRO A 204 -8.50 13.96 -11.87
N ASN A 205 -9.61 13.45 -12.40
CA ASN A 205 -10.68 12.83 -11.62
C ASN A 205 -10.36 11.44 -11.03
N ASN A 206 -9.11 10.98 -11.18
CA ASN A 206 -8.56 9.77 -10.56
C ASN A 206 -7.23 10.06 -9.84
N SER A 207 -6.95 11.33 -9.54
CA SER A 207 -5.71 11.80 -8.95
C SER A 207 -5.94 12.71 -7.75
N LEU A 208 -5.01 12.66 -6.80
CA LEU A 208 -4.87 13.60 -5.69
C LEU A 208 -3.53 14.31 -5.85
N LEU A 209 -3.55 15.64 -5.89
CA LEU A 209 -2.36 16.45 -5.70
C LEU A 209 -2.31 16.90 -4.24
N THR A 210 -1.24 16.58 -3.54
CA THR A 210 -0.98 17.02 -2.17
C THR A 210 0.22 17.99 -2.19
N VAL A 211 0.06 19.17 -1.61
CA VAL A 211 1.14 20.15 -1.43
C VAL A 211 1.32 20.41 0.05
N ALA A 212 2.54 20.24 0.56
CA ALA A 212 2.82 20.44 1.98
C ALA A 212 4.12 21.20 2.22
N GLY A 213 4.14 22.08 3.22
CA GLY A 213 5.31 22.89 3.57
C GLY A 213 4.97 24.38 3.74
N ASP A 214 5.97 25.25 3.53
CA ASP A 214 5.85 26.70 3.72
C ASP A 214 5.13 27.34 2.53
N VAL A 215 3.80 27.14 2.51
CA VAL A 215 2.86 27.62 1.49
C VAL A 215 1.58 28.16 2.14
N LYS A 216 0.81 28.93 1.36
CA LYS A 216 -0.56 29.30 1.70
C LYS A 216 -1.55 28.57 0.81
N HIS A 217 -2.55 27.94 1.41
CA HIS A 217 -3.50 27.10 0.67
C HIS A 217 -4.25 27.87 -0.42
N GLU A 218 -4.61 29.13 -0.19
CA GLU A 218 -5.27 29.98 -1.20
C GLU A 218 -4.39 30.19 -2.45
N GLU A 219 -3.10 30.42 -2.26
CA GLU A 219 -2.12 30.57 -3.35
C GLU A 219 -1.93 29.26 -4.10
N VAL A 220 -1.80 28.14 -3.36
CA VAL A 220 -1.67 26.80 -3.95
C VAL A 220 -2.91 26.45 -4.78
N PHE A 221 -4.11 26.71 -4.25
CA PHE A 221 -5.37 26.46 -4.95
C PHE A 221 -5.45 27.26 -6.24
N SER A 222 -5.14 28.55 -6.19
CA SER A 222 -5.17 29.44 -7.35
C SER A 222 -4.14 29.05 -8.41
N LEU A 223 -2.91 28.76 -8.00
CA LEU A 223 -1.84 28.38 -8.90
C LEU A 223 -2.07 27.00 -9.54
N THR A 224 -2.57 26.04 -8.76
CA THR A 224 -2.94 24.72 -9.27
C THR A 224 -4.07 24.82 -10.28
N GLU A 225 -5.08 25.63 -10.03
CA GLU A 225 -6.17 25.86 -10.98
C GLU A 225 -5.65 26.47 -12.29
N ASN A 226 -4.71 27.41 -12.22
CA ASN A 226 -4.07 28.00 -13.40
C ASN A 226 -3.22 26.99 -14.19
N VAL A 227 -2.44 26.12 -13.53
CA VAL A 227 -1.51 25.19 -14.19
C VAL A 227 -2.20 23.90 -14.65
N LEU A 228 -3.02 23.30 -13.79
CA LEU A 228 -3.63 21.98 -13.97
C LEU A 228 -5.13 22.04 -14.29
N GLY A 229 -5.80 23.19 -14.20
CA GLY A 229 -7.24 23.31 -14.48
C GLY A 229 -7.62 22.96 -15.93
N SER A 230 -6.69 23.11 -16.86
CA SER A 230 -6.84 22.69 -18.27
C SER A 230 -6.63 21.20 -18.50
N TRP A 231 -6.21 20.42 -17.50
CA TRP A 231 -6.09 18.97 -17.62
C TRP A 231 -7.48 18.37 -17.77
N GLN A 232 -7.76 17.80 -18.94
CA GLN A 232 -9.07 17.25 -19.26
C GLN A 232 -9.40 16.06 -18.35
N ARG A 233 -10.62 16.05 -17.82
CA ARG A 233 -11.22 14.89 -17.15
C ARG A 233 -11.46 13.76 -18.16
N SER A 234 -11.41 12.52 -17.70
CA SER A 234 -11.62 11.35 -18.56
C SER A 234 -13.04 11.20 -19.13
N GLY A 235 -14.03 11.83 -18.49
CA GLY A 235 -15.44 11.67 -18.81
C GLY A 235 -16.09 10.42 -18.20
N PHE A 236 -15.33 9.55 -17.53
CA PHE A 236 -15.80 8.34 -16.86
C PHE A 236 -15.14 8.16 -15.49
N ASP A 237 -15.67 7.25 -14.66
CA ASP A 237 -15.02 6.80 -13.43
C ASP A 237 -14.17 5.55 -13.77
N PRO A 238 -12.83 5.59 -13.67
CA PRO A 238 -11.98 4.45 -14.01
C PRO A 238 -12.35 3.17 -13.24
N ALA A 239 -12.70 3.27 -11.96
CA ALA A 239 -13.03 2.11 -11.14
C ALA A 239 -14.35 1.44 -11.57
N LYS A 240 -15.28 2.22 -12.15
CA LYS A 240 -16.52 1.67 -12.73
C LYS A 240 -16.33 1.15 -14.14
N ARG A 241 -15.47 1.80 -14.93
CA ARG A 241 -15.21 1.41 -16.33
C ARG A 241 -14.37 0.13 -16.42
N TRP A 242 -13.43 -0.05 -15.50
CA TRP A 242 -12.59 -1.24 -15.37
C TRP A 242 -12.65 -1.74 -13.93
N PRO A 243 -13.74 -2.42 -13.53
CA PRO A 243 -13.86 -2.93 -12.18
C PRO A 243 -12.79 -3.98 -11.89
N VAL A 244 -12.26 -3.94 -10.68
CA VAL A 244 -11.36 -4.97 -10.16
C VAL A 244 -12.19 -6.19 -9.75
N PRO A 245 -11.85 -7.40 -10.21
CA PRO A 245 -12.53 -8.62 -9.77
C PRO A 245 -12.42 -8.81 -8.25
N GLU A 246 -13.49 -9.30 -7.63
CA GLU A 246 -13.49 -9.59 -6.20
C GLU A 246 -12.58 -10.78 -5.86
N PHE A 247 -11.75 -10.60 -4.83
CA PHE A 247 -10.95 -11.68 -4.26
C PHE A 247 -11.86 -12.63 -3.50
N GLN A 248 -11.90 -13.89 -3.95
CA GLN A 248 -12.73 -14.91 -3.33
C GLN A 248 -12.07 -15.43 -2.04
N PRO A 249 -12.84 -15.69 -0.97
CA PRO A 249 -12.31 -16.33 0.22
C PRO A 249 -11.60 -17.64 -0.10
N LEU A 250 -10.53 -17.94 0.64
CA LEU A 250 -9.89 -19.25 0.61
C LEU A 250 -10.92 -20.33 0.96
N LYS A 251 -10.97 -21.40 0.17
CA LYS A 251 -11.92 -22.51 0.36
C LYS A 251 -11.42 -23.54 1.37
N THR A 252 -10.11 -23.76 1.39
CA THR A 252 -9.44 -24.76 2.22
C THR A 252 -8.14 -24.19 2.77
N THR A 253 -7.70 -24.70 3.91
CA THR A 253 -6.34 -24.44 4.38
C THR A 253 -5.34 -25.08 3.43
N ASP A 254 -4.31 -24.34 3.06
CA ASP A 254 -3.27 -24.77 2.15
C ASP A 254 -1.90 -24.72 2.82
N TYR A 255 -1.01 -25.62 2.43
CA TYR A 255 0.32 -25.75 2.98
C TYR A 255 1.34 -26.01 1.88
N PHE A 256 2.47 -25.32 1.93
CA PHE A 256 3.57 -25.53 0.99
C PHE A 256 4.95 -25.35 1.65
N ILE A 257 5.97 -25.92 1.00
CA ILE A 257 7.38 -25.77 1.37
C ILE A 257 8.13 -25.10 0.22
N VAL A 258 9.00 -24.17 0.58
CA VAL A 258 9.96 -23.56 -0.35
C VAL A 258 11.36 -23.95 0.12
N GLU A 259 12.14 -24.51 -0.79
CA GLU A 259 13.54 -24.84 -0.53
C GLU A 259 14.45 -23.69 -0.98
N SER A 260 15.39 -23.30 -0.12
CA SER A 260 16.43 -22.36 -0.48
C SER A 260 17.74 -22.72 0.22
N ALA A 261 18.81 -22.89 -0.57
CA ALA A 261 20.14 -23.11 -0.02
C ALA A 261 20.68 -21.89 0.76
N LEU A 262 20.09 -20.70 0.55
CA LEU A 262 20.43 -19.47 1.25
C LEU A 262 19.77 -19.39 2.65
N ALA A 263 18.78 -20.25 2.94
CA ALA A 263 18.08 -20.25 4.22
C ALA A 263 18.95 -20.87 5.32
N LYS A 264 19.46 -20.03 6.22
CA LYS A 264 20.26 -20.48 7.38
C LYS A 264 19.40 -21.01 8.52
N VAL A 265 18.18 -20.51 8.63
CA VAL A 265 17.17 -20.93 9.61
C VAL A 265 15.83 -21.08 8.88
N PRO A 266 14.93 -21.95 9.37
CA PRO A 266 13.58 -22.01 8.84
C PRO A 266 12.84 -20.69 9.08
N LEU A 267 11.96 -20.32 8.15
CA LEU A 267 11.00 -19.24 8.29
C LEU A 267 9.61 -19.78 7.94
N VAL A 268 8.61 -19.51 8.78
CA VAL A 268 7.23 -19.95 8.59
C VAL A 268 6.32 -18.73 8.50
N MET A 269 5.38 -18.77 7.57
CA MET A 269 4.31 -17.79 7.40
C MET A 269 2.94 -18.46 7.52
N PHE A 270 2.00 -17.79 8.19
CA PHE A 270 0.58 -18.13 8.16
C PHE A 270 -0.20 -16.90 7.71
N ASN A 271 -0.93 -17.02 6.60
CA ASN A 271 -1.68 -15.91 6.01
C ASN A 271 -3.18 -16.21 5.91
N TRP A 272 -3.98 -15.26 6.39
CA TRP A 272 -5.43 -15.21 6.21
C TRP A 272 -5.81 -14.03 5.32
N MET A 273 -7.00 -14.07 4.72
CA MET A 273 -7.60 -12.91 4.08
C MET A 273 -8.17 -11.98 5.15
N GLY A 274 -7.70 -10.73 5.20
CA GLY A 274 -8.14 -9.74 6.17
C GLY A 274 -9.35 -8.91 5.72
N PRO A 275 -9.82 -8.01 6.60
CA PRO A 275 -10.86 -7.04 6.26
C PRO A 275 -10.40 -6.11 5.13
N ASP A 276 -11.37 -5.43 4.50
CA ASP A 276 -11.11 -4.38 3.52
C ASP A 276 -11.94 -3.14 3.80
N THR A 277 -11.48 -2.00 3.30
CA THR A 277 -12.06 -0.69 3.61
C THR A 277 -13.37 -0.40 2.88
N ARG A 278 -13.83 -1.32 2.01
CA ARG A 278 -15.11 -1.21 1.32
C ARG A 278 -16.23 -1.87 2.10
N THR A 279 -15.91 -2.94 2.84
CA THR A 279 -16.93 -3.83 3.41
C THR A 279 -16.87 -3.96 4.93
N ASP A 280 -15.71 -3.73 5.57
CA ASP A 280 -15.57 -3.86 7.02
C ASP A 280 -14.49 -2.93 7.60
N ILE A 281 -14.75 -1.62 7.52
CA ILE A 281 -13.88 -0.58 8.10
C ILE A 281 -13.66 -0.78 9.62
N PRO A 282 -14.67 -1.07 10.46
CA PRO A 282 -14.42 -1.26 11.90
C PRO A 282 -13.41 -2.37 12.20
N ALA A 283 -13.42 -3.47 11.45
CA ALA A 283 -12.47 -4.55 11.64
C ALA A 283 -11.03 -4.19 11.25
N THR A 284 -10.79 -3.19 10.39
CA THR A 284 -9.43 -2.74 10.06
C THR A 284 -8.77 -2.08 11.26
N TYR A 285 -9.50 -1.26 12.02
CA TYR A 285 -9.00 -0.69 13.27
C TYR A 285 -8.74 -1.76 14.33
N ALA A 286 -9.63 -2.76 14.44
CA ALA A 286 -9.43 -3.89 15.34
C ALA A 286 -8.18 -4.69 14.96
N ALA A 287 -7.90 -4.87 13.67
CA ALA A 287 -6.72 -5.55 13.17
C ALA A 287 -5.42 -4.83 13.55
N ASP A 288 -5.38 -3.51 13.46
CA ASP A 288 -4.20 -2.70 13.82
C ASP A 288 -3.93 -2.76 15.33
N VAL A 289 -4.96 -2.59 16.17
CA VAL A 289 -4.85 -2.71 17.64
C VAL A 289 -4.43 -4.12 18.04
N PHE A 290 -5.08 -5.15 17.47
CA PHE A 290 -4.76 -6.55 17.75
C PHE A 290 -3.31 -6.86 17.40
N SER A 291 -2.88 -6.50 16.18
CA SER A 291 -1.53 -6.78 15.70
C SER A 291 -0.49 -6.07 16.55
N PHE A 292 -0.74 -4.84 17.00
CA PHE A 292 0.16 -4.13 17.90
C PHE A 292 0.35 -4.89 19.23
N ILE A 293 -0.74 -5.35 19.85
CA ILE A 293 -0.69 -6.07 21.13
C ILE A 293 0.12 -7.37 20.99
N ILE A 294 -0.17 -8.17 19.97
CA ILE A 294 0.47 -9.48 19.77
C ILE A 294 1.97 -9.34 19.51
N ASN A 295 2.41 -8.28 18.84
CA ASN A 295 3.84 -8.01 18.60
C ASN A 295 4.62 -7.53 19.83
N GLN A 296 3.96 -7.20 20.95
CA GLN A 296 4.69 -6.77 22.15
C GLN A 296 5.43 -7.94 22.79
N ASN A 297 6.62 -7.70 23.33
CA ASN A 297 7.40 -8.70 24.06
C ASN A 297 6.65 -9.26 25.28
N SER A 298 5.75 -8.48 25.87
CA SER A 298 4.89 -8.89 26.99
C SER A 298 3.63 -9.65 26.57
N SER A 299 3.38 -9.83 25.27
CA SER A 299 2.21 -10.57 24.79
C SER A 299 2.32 -12.05 25.14
N LYS A 300 1.17 -12.71 25.40
CA LYS A 300 1.16 -14.17 25.65
C LYS A 300 1.77 -14.95 24.49
N PHE A 301 1.63 -14.46 23.25
CA PHE A 301 2.21 -15.06 22.06
C PHE A 301 3.75 -15.01 22.08
N SER A 302 4.33 -13.85 22.42
CA SER A 302 5.78 -13.68 22.54
C SER A 302 6.34 -14.49 23.71
N GLN A 303 5.66 -14.48 24.86
CA GLN A 303 6.05 -15.30 26.02
C GLN A 303 6.02 -16.80 25.73
N ALA A 304 4.99 -17.28 25.01
CA ALA A 304 4.86 -18.70 24.69
C ALA A 304 5.90 -19.19 23.69
N LEU A 305 6.35 -18.35 22.75
CA LEU A 305 7.21 -18.76 21.64
C LEU A 305 8.67 -18.30 21.79
N VAL A 306 8.90 -17.03 22.11
CA VAL A 306 10.25 -16.45 22.16
C VAL A 306 10.88 -16.70 23.52
N SER A 307 10.17 -16.40 24.62
CA SER A 307 10.72 -16.57 25.97
C SER A 307 11.00 -18.03 26.34
N THR A 308 10.31 -18.99 25.73
CA THR A 308 10.55 -20.44 25.88
C THR A 308 11.64 -20.99 24.94
N GLY A 309 12.13 -20.17 24.00
CA GLY A 309 13.13 -20.54 23.01
C GLY A 309 12.61 -21.43 21.87
N LEU A 310 11.29 -21.48 21.63
CA LEU A 310 10.67 -22.16 20.48
C LEU A 310 10.89 -21.40 19.17
N ALA A 311 10.90 -20.06 19.22
CA ALA A 311 11.16 -19.19 18.09
C ALA A 311 12.21 -18.14 18.45
N TYR A 312 13.04 -17.77 17.48
CA TYR A 312 13.94 -16.62 17.60
C TYR A 312 13.21 -15.30 17.38
N GLN A 313 12.19 -15.32 16.54
CA GLN A 313 11.41 -14.15 16.19
C GLN A 313 9.98 -14.55 15.84
N ILE A 314 9.04 -13.70 16.23
CA ILE A 314 7.67 -13.73 15.79
C ILE A 314 7.24 -12.33 15.35
N SER A 315 6.29 -12.24 14.43
CA SER A 315 5.52 -11.02 14.23
C SER A 315 4.15 -11.35 13.65
N ILE A 316 3.21 -10.41 13.81
CA ILE A 316 1.94 -10.40 13.09
C ILE A 316 1.77 -9.05 12.40
N GLY A 317 1.19 -9.03 11.21
CA GLY A 317 0.85 -7.80 10.51
C GLY A 317 -0.45 -7.93 9.75
N TYR A 318 -1.09 -6.78 9.53
CA TYR A 318 -2.20 -6.61 8.64
C TYR A 318 -1.93 -5.38 7.76
N LEU A 319 -2.19 -5.50 6.47
CA LEU A 319 -2.04 -4.38 5.54
C LEU A 319 -3.41 -3.89 5.11
N THR A 320 -3.79 -2.69 5.54
CA THR A 320 -5.07 -2.09 5.15
C THR A 320 -5.11 -1.82 3.64
N GLN A 321 -6.09 -2.41 2.96
CA GLN A 321 -6.27 -2.32 1.52
C GLN A 321 -7.74 -2.12 1.17
N LYS A 322 -7.98 -1.53 0.00
CA LYS A 322 -9.33 -1.35 -0.51
C LYS A 322 -9.93 -2.66 -0.95
N HIS A 323 -9.10 -3.50 -1.57
CA HIS A 323 -9.43 -4.88 -1.88
C HIS A 323 -8.58 -5.76 -0.96
N THR A 324 -9.20 -6.50 -0.03
CA THR A 324 -8.61 -7.39 1.01
C THR A 324 -7.07 -7.51 1.07
N GLY A 325 -6.48 -7.20 2.23
CA GLY A 325 -5.06 -7.42 2.51
C GLY A 325 -4.80 -8.69 3.33
N PRO A 326 -3.57 -9.23 3.35
CA PRO A 326 -3.28 -10.40 4.17
C PRO A 326 -3.16 -10.03 5.65
N ILE A 327 -3.65 -10.91 6.52
CA ILE A 327 -3.21 -10.99 7.92
C ILE A 327 -2.10 -12.03 7.95
N SER A 328 -0.88 -11.64 8.32
CA SER A 328 0.30 -12.49 8.19
C SER A 328 0.96 -12.68 9.54
N VAL A 329 1.15 -13.92 9.97
CA VAL A 329 2.00 -14.29 11.09
C VAL A 329 3.32 -14.81 10.55
N PHE A 330 4.43 -14.21 10.99
CA PHE A 330 5.79 -14.63 10.68
C PHE A 330 6.42 -15.27 11.90
N VAL A 331 7.11 -16.38 11.71
CA VAL A 331 7.79 -17.11 12.77
C VAL A 331 9.13 -17.60 12.25
N VAL A 332 10.20 -17.32 12.98
CA VAL A 332 11.54 -17.90 12.76
C VAL A 332 11.74 -18.96 13.84
N PRO A 333 11.35 -20.23 13.62
CA PRO A 333 11.47 -21.26 14.65
C PRO A 333 12.92 -21.60 14.95
N ASN A 334 13.18 -22.03 16.18
CA ASN A 334 14.39 -22.77 16.50
C ASN A 334 14.37 -24.10 15.73
N PRO A 335 15.36 -24.39 14.86
CA PRO A 335 15.36 -25.60 14.03
C PRO A 335 15.14 -26.88 14.83
N ALA A 336 15.72 -26.98 16.03
CA ALA A 336 15.62 -28.16 16.89
C ALA A 336 14.23 -28.36 17.52
N LYS A 337 13.36 -27.33 17.48
CA LYS A 337 12.02 -27.34 18.08
C LYS A 337 10.94 -26.90 17.08
N ALA A 338 11.19 -27.02 15.77
CA ALA A 338 10.31 -26.46 14.75
C ALA A 338 8.88 -27.03 14.79
N GLU A 339 8.73 -28.34 15.00
CA GLU A 339 7.41 -28.98 15.13
C GLU A 339 6.63 -28.45 16.34
N GLU A 340 7.29 -28.42 17.51
CA GLU A 340 6.72 -27.90 18.77
C GLU A 340 6.35 -26.42 18.63
N CYS A 341 7.21 -25.62 17.99
CA CYS A 341 6.97 -24.21 17.73
C CYS A 341 5.71 -24.00 16.87
N ILE A 342 5.56 -24.73 15.76
CA ILE A 342 4.39 -24.62 14.89
C ILE A 342 3.12 -25.08 15.60
N ALA A 343 3.19 -26.14 16.41
CA ALA A 343 2.08 -26.59 17.24
C ALA A 343 1.66 -25.52 18.26
N GLU A 344 2.63 -24.88 18.93
CA GLU A 344 2.36 -23.80 19.88
C GLU A 344 1.78 -22.56 19.18
N VAL A 345 2.24 -22.21 17.96
CA VAL A 345 1.61 -21.14 17.16
C VAL A 345 0.13 -21.42 16.94
N LYS A 346 -0.23 -22.62 16.46
CA LYS A 346 -1.63 -23.02 16.22
C LYS A 346 -2.46 -22.97 17.51
N LYS A 347 -1.90 -23.45 18.62
CA LYS A 347 -2.54 -23.39 19.94
C LYS A 347 -2.77 -21.96 20.41
N GLN A 348 -1.79 -21.06 20.26
CA GLN A 348 -1.94 -19.66 20.63
C GLN A 348 -3.00 -18.97 19.77
N VAL A 349 -3.02 -19.21 18.45
CA VAL A 349 -4.05 -18.69 17.53
C VAL A 349 -5.46 -19.13 17.97
N ALA A 350 -5.62 -20.39 18.38
CA ALA A 350 -6.90 -20.90 18.88
C ALA A 350 -7.38 -20.23 20.19
N LEU A 351 -6.46 -19.61 20.94
CA LEU A 351 -6.74 -18.91 22.20
C LEU A 351 -6.91 -17.39 22.04
N TRP A 352 -6.68 -16.82 20.86
CA TRP A 352 -6.68 -15.36 20.65
C TRP A 352 -8.00 -14.66 20.95
N ASP A 353 -9.13 -15.37 20.89
CA ASP A 353 -10.44 -14.82 21.25
C ASP A 353 -10.88 -15.18 22.68
N SER A 354 -10.03 -15.86 23.47
CA SER A 354 -10.31 -16.19 24.86
C SER A 354 -10.42 -14.94 25.73
N ALA A 355 -11.26 -14.99 26.76
CA ALA A 355 -11.59 -13.83 27.59
C ALA A 355 -10.37 -13.21 28.31
N ASP A 356 -9.40 -14.04 28.67
CA ASP A 356 -8.21 -13.66 29.43
C ASP A 356 -6.96 -13.50 28.56
N TYR A 357 -7.04 -13.69 27.24
CA TYR A 357 -5.86 -13.65 26.37
C TYR A 357 -5.26 -12.24 26.26
N LEU A 358 -6.13 -11.24 26.14
CA LEU A 358 -5.77 -9.81 26.09
C LEU A 358 -6.26 -9.11 27.36
N THR A 359 -5.36 -8.37 28.02
CA THR A 359 -5.73 -7.54 29.18
C THR A 359 -6.22 -6.16 28.74
N ASP A 360 -7.00 -5.49 29.59
CA ASP A 360 -7.48 -4.13 29.28
C ASP A 360 -6.30 -3.14 29.24
N GLU A 361 -5.29 -3.34 30.08
CA GLU A 361 -4.05 -2.57 30.06
C GLU A 361 -3.29 -2.69 28.73
N GLN A 362 -3.19 -3.90 28.17
CA GLN A 362 -2.56 -4.11 26.86
C GLN A 362 -3.32 -3.39 25.75
N ILE A 363 -4.66 -3.40 25.80
CA ILE A 363 -5.52 -2.73 24.83
C ILE A 363 -5.32 -1.21 24.89
N GLU A 364 -5.38 -0.62 26.07
CA GLU A 364 -5.22 0.83 26.23
C GLU A 364 -3.78 1.28 25.89
N THR A 365 -2.78 0.47 26.26
CA THR A 365 -1.39 0.72 25.87
C THR A 365 -1.23 0.70 24.35
N ALA A 366 -1.81 -0.29 23.66
CA ALA A 366 -1.73 -0.40 22.21
C ALA A 366 -2.35 0.81 21.50
N LYS A 367 -3.56 1.22 21.92
CA LYS A 367 -4.22 2.43 21.40
C LYS A 367 -3.34 3.67 21.58
N ARG A 368 -2.76 3.85 22.77
CA ARG A 368 -1.91 5.01 23.07
C ARG A 368 -0.63 5.02 22.24
N GLN A 369 0.00 3.86 22.06
CA GLN A 369 1.23 3.76 21.28
C GLN A 369 0.99 3.93 19.77
N LEU A 370 -0.13 3.45 19.25
CA LEU A 370 -0.55 3.72 17.87
C LEU A 370 -0.83 5.20 17.65
N GLU A 371 -1.45 5.89 18.61
CA GLU A 371 -1.62 7.34 18.58
C GLU A 371 -0.28 8.08 18.54
N ILE A 372 0.66 7.72 19.42
CA ILE A 372 1.99 8.33 19.45
C ILE A 372 2.73 8.10 18.12
N ARG A 373 2.63 6.88 17.56
CA ARG A 373 3.24 6.54 16.27
C ARG A 373 2.69 7.44 15.16
N GLN A 374 1.38 7.59 15.07
CA GLN A 374 0.73 8.43 14.06
C GLN A 374 1.21 9.88 14.16
N VAL A 375 1.30 10.45 15.37
CA VAL A 375 1.79 11.83 15.55
C VAL A 375 3.23 11.96 15.06
N LYS A 376 4.11 11.01 15.40
CA LYS A 376 5.52 11.02 14.96
C LYS A 376 5.67 10.89 13.44
N GLU A 377 4.86 10.06 12.80
CA GLU A 377 4.86 9.89 11.34
C GLU A 377 4.46 11.19 10.60
N GLN A 378 3.70 12.07 11.28
CA GLN A 378 3.25 13.36 10.75
C GLN A 378 4.24 14.51 10.97
N GLU A 379 5.29 14.33 11.79
CA GLU A 379 6.28 15.38 12.08
C GLU A 379 7.14 15.73 10.85
N ILE A 380 7.35 14.77 9.94
CA ILE A 380 8.09 15.01 8.70
C ILE A 380 7.08 15.25 7.59
N THR A 381 7.03 16.49 7.09
CA THR A 381 6.08 16.96 6.08
C THR A 381 6.00 16.03 4.86
N THR A 382 7.14 15.58 4.33
CA THR A 382 7.20 14.64 3.18
C THR A 382 6.57 13.28 3.50
N ASN A 383 6.85 12.71 4.68
CA ASN A 383 6.26 11.43 5.09
C ASN A 383 4.74 11.56 5.29
N TYR A 384 4.29 12.71 5.78
CA TYR A 384 2.88 12.94 5.99
C TYR A 384 2.12 12.96 4.66
N VAL A 385 2.69 13.60 3.63
CA VAL A 385 2.12 13.61 2.28
C VAL A 385 1.91 12.19 1.72
N HIS A 386 2.91 11.30 1.88
CA HIS A 386 2.79 9.90 1.47
C HIS A 386 1.68 9.14 2.21
N THR A 387 1.49 9.48 3.49
CA THR A 387 0.43 8.91 4.34
C THR A 387 -0.94 9.37 3.86
N VAL A 388 -1.10 10.65 3.53
CA VAL A 388 -2.34 11.21 2.98
C VAL A 388 -2.73 10.50 1.69
N SER A 389 -1.81 10.37 0.74
CA SER A 389 -2.11 9.70 -0.53
C SER A 389 -2.40 8.22 -0.36
N PHE A 390 -1.70 7.54 0.56
CA PHE A 390 -1.96 6.14 0.87
C PHE A 390 -3.39 5.94 1.35
N TRP A 391 -3.83 6.69 2.36
CA TRP A 391 -5.19 6.56 2.89
C TRP A 391 -6.25 7.02 1.91
N TRP A 392 -5.99 8.06 1.10
CA TRP A 392 -6.89 8.46 0.03
C TRP A 392 -7.15 7.36 -1.02
N ALA A 393 -6.13 6.55 -1.31
CA ALA A 393 -6.24 5.45 -2.27
C ALA A 393 -6.83 4.18 -1.63
N SER A 394 -6.28 3.77 -0.49
CA SER A 394 -6.62 2.53 0.21
C SER A 394 -7.94 2.59 0.97
N ALA A 395 -8.41 3.79 1.34
CA ALA A 395 -9.61 4.01 2.14
C ALA A 395 -10.29 5.34 1.75
N SER A 396 -10.17 6.36 2.60
CA SER A 396 -10.65 7.72 2.39
C SER A 396 -9.83 8.71 3.24
N ILE A 397 -9.93 10.01 2.94
CA ILE A 397 -9.38 11.05 3.82
C ILE A 397 -10.07 11.03 5.19
N ASP A 398 -11.37 10.71 5.25
CA ASP A 398 -12.09 10.56 6.51
C ASP A 398 -11.51 9.45 7.38
N TYR A 399 -11.09 8.33 6.77
CA TYR A 399 -10.42 7.25 7.48
C TYR A 399 -9.14 7.76 8.15
N LEU A 400 -8.32 8.53 7.42
CA LEU A 400 -7.11 9.14 7.96
C LEU A 400 -7.43 10.08 9.14
N THR A 401 -8.35 11.02 8.96
CA THR A 401 -8.59 12.08 9.95
C THR A 401 -9.34 11.60 11.19
N THR A 402 -10.10 10.51 11.06
CA THR A 402 -10.83 9.89 12.20
C THR A 402 -10.15 8.63 12.73
N TYR A 403 -8.97 8.27 12.20
CA TYR A 403 -8.25 7.04 12.56
C TYR A 403 -8.08 6.88 14.07
N ILE A 404 -7.54 7.90 14.74
CA ILE A 404 -7.28 7.86 16.19
C ILE A 404 -8.57 7.75 17.01
N ASP A 405 -9.61 8.49 16.63
CA ASP A 405 -10.90 8.44 17.33
C ASP A 405 -11.56 7.07 17.20
N ASN A 406 -11.37 6.39 16.07
CA ASN A 406 -11.87 5.04 15.87
C ASN A 406 -11.01 3.98 16.58
N LEU A 407 -9.68 4.13 16.60
CA LEU A 407 -8.81 3.28 17.41
C LEU A 407 -9.19 3.32 18.91
N ARG A 408 -9.46 4.50 19.45
CA ARG A 408 -9.86 4.68 20.85
C ARG A 408 -11.13 3.91 21.21
N LYS A 409 -12.06 3.78 20.26
CA LYS A 409 -13.35 3.08 20.42
C LYS A 409 -13.23 1.55 20.36
N VAL A 410 -12.12 1.01 19.86
CA VAL A 410 -11.93 -0.46 19.75
C VAL A 410 -12.05 -1.10 21.13
N SER A 411 -13.03 -1.98 21.30
CA SER A 411 -13.27 -2.71 22.54
C SER A 411 -12.65 -4.11 22.49
N LYS A 412 -12.49 -4.75 23.66
CA LYS A 412 -12.09 -6.17 23.73
C LYS A 412 -13.00 -7.07 22.90
N LYS A 413 -14.31 -6.78 22.87
CA LYS A 413 -15.28 -7.53 22.07
C LYS A 413 -15.01 -7.40 20.57
N ASP A 414 -14.62 -6.22 20.10
CA ASP A 414 -14.29 -6.00 18.69
C ASP A 414 -13.05 -6.80 18.29
N LEU A 415 -12.03 -6.87 19.16
CA LEU A 415 -10.83 -7.69 18.94
C LEU A 415 -11.18 -9.19 18.86
N GLN A 416 -12.04 -9.68 19.75
CA GLN A 416 -12.50 -11.07 19.72
C GLN A 416 -13.33 -11.37 18.46
N GLN A 417 -14.19 -10.44 18.05
CA GLN A 417 -14.96 -10.57 16.80
C GLN A 417 -14.06 -10.56 15.57
N TYR A 418 -13.05 -9.70 15.53
CA TYR A 418 -12.03 -9.69 14.47
C TYR A 418 -11.34 -11.05 14.35
N VAL A 419 -10.84 -11.60 15.47
CA VAL A 419 -10.19 -12.92 15.48
C VAL A 419 -11.15 -14.01 14.98
N ARG A 420 -12.39 -14.06 15.46
CA ARG A 420 -13.39 -15.06 15.04
C ARG A 420 -13.81 -14.92 13.58
N LYS A 421 -13.82 -13.70 13.05
CA LYS A 421 -14.28 -13.42 11.69
C LYS A 421 -13.19 -13.68 10.66
N TYR A 422 -11.93 -13.39 10.98
CA TYR A 422 -10.85 -13.38 9.99
C TYR A 422 -9.74 -14.42 10.21
N ILE A 423 -9.59 -14.96 11.42
CA ILE A 423 -8.42 -15.78 11.77
C ILE A 423 -8.83 -17.17 12.27
N LYS A 424 -9.48 -17.23 13.43
CA LYS A 424 -9.80 -18.49 14.10
C LYS A 424 -10.82 -19.29 13.29
N ASP A 425 -10.53 -20.57 13.09
CA ASP A 425 -11.33 -21.51 12.30
C ASP A 425 -11.61 -21.03 10.86
N LYS A 426 -10.73 -20.16 10.32
CA LYS A 426 -10.78 -19.71 8.93
C LYS A 426 -9.72 -20.42 8.09
N PRO A 427 -10.04 -20.76 6.83
CA PRO A 427 -9.02 -21.21 5.88
C PRO A 427 -7.87 -20.21 5.79
N TYR A 428 -6.64 -20.72 5.80
CA TYR A 428 -5.41 -19.95 5.70
C TYR A 428 -4.40 -20.66 4.81
N CYS A 429 -3.40 -19.93 4.35
CA CYS A 429 -2.24 -20.52 3.69
C CYS A 429 -1.05 -20.51 4.64
N ALA A 430 -0.33 -21.63 4.75
CA ALA A 430 0.91 -21.71 5.50
C ALA A 430 2.08 -22.14 4.61
N GLY A 431 3.18 -21.42 4.72
CA GLY A 431 4.39 -21.67 3.94
C GLY A 431 5.60 -21.77 4.85
N MET A 432 6.53 -22.68 4.55
CA MET A 432 7.81 -22.72 5.25
C MET A 432 8.98 -22.68 4.26
N LEU A 433 9.87 -21.72 4.46
CA LEU A 433 11.19 -21.68 3.84
C LEU A 433 12.16 -22.50 4.66
N ILE A 434 12.90 -23.39 4.01
CA ILE A 434 13.89 -24.26 4.65
C ILE A 434 15.01 -24.61 3.68
N ASN A 435 16.21 -24.94 4.16
CA ASN A 435 17.24 -25.50 3.29
C ASN A 435 17.05 -27.01 3.08
N PRO A 436 17.62 -27.60 2.00
CA PRO A 436 17.43 -29.02 1.68
C PRO A 436 17.88 -29.97 2.81
N GLN A 437 19.01 -29.69 3.45
CA GLN A 437 19.54 -30.54 4.52
C GLN A 437 18.60 -30.57 5.74
N MET A 438 18.07 -29.43 6.16
CA MET A 438 17.11 -29.35 7.25
C MET A 438 15.78 -29.99 6.87
N LYS A 439 15.34 -29.90 5.60
CA LYS A 439 14.10 -30.54 5.14
C LYS A 439 14.14 -32.05 5.32
N GLU A 440 15.25 -32.68 4.97
CA GLU A 440 15.47 -34.12 5.15
C GLU A 440 15.43 -34.52 6.63
N GLN A 441 16.03 -33.70 7.50
CA GLN A 441 16.10 -33.97 8.94
C GLN A 441 14.77 -33.75 9.65
N LEU A 442 14.06 -32.68 9.31
CA LEU A 442 12.88 -32.22 10.04
C LEU A 442 11.57 -32.76 9.48
N ASN A 443 11.53 -33.19 8.21
CA ASN A 443 10.34 -33.68 7.53
C ASN A 443 9.10 -32.77 7.74
N PRO A 444 9.18 -31.49 7.31
CA PRO A 444 8.22 -30.45 7.68
C PRO A 444 6.79 -30.71 7.18
N GLY A 445 6.61 -31.66 6.24
CA GLY A 445 5.29 -32.16 5.83
C GLY A 445 4.40 -32.56 7.00
N LYS A 446 4.98 -33.06 8.09
CA LYS A 446 4.23 -33.50 9.28
C LYS A 446 3.76 -32.35 10.17
N PHE A 447 4.37 -31.17 10.10
CA PHE A 447 4.09 -30.07 11.02
C PHE A 447 2.72 -29.42 10.77
N PHE A 448 2.23 -29.56 9.55
CA PHE A 448 1.02 -28.88 9.08
C PHE A 448 -0.21 -29.79 9.01
N VAL A 449 -0.04 -31.10 9.10
CA VAL A 449 -1.17 -32.06 9.17
C VAL A 449 -1.88 -31.89 10.51
N SER A 450 -3.21 -31.70 10.47
CA SER A 450 -4.04 -31.70 11.67
C SER A 450 -3.88 -33.04 12.39
N LYS A 451 -3.47 -33.02 13.67
CA LYS A 451 -3.77 -34.12 14.58
C LYS A 451 -5.09 -33.87 15.26
#